data_AF-A0A0Q4NFW5-F1
#
_entry.id   AF-A0A0Q4NFW5-F1
#
_cell.length_a   1.000
_cell.length_b   1.000
_cell.length_c   1.000
_cell.angle_alpha   90.00
_cell.angle_beta   90.00
_cell.angle_gamma   90.00
#
_symmetry.space_group_name_H-M   'P 1'
#
loop_
_entity.id
_entity.type
_entity.pdbx_description
1 polymer ?
#
loop_
_entity_poly.entity_id
_entity_poly.type
_entity_poly.pdbx_seq_one_letter_code
_entity_poly.pdbx_strand_id
1 'polypeptide(L)'
;MEKPKRKSLSIEETFTYLTSLPEAEADLLRRYFTKDIEFLAQMGYAQSKILAKHLVGLGYMDPPIEQTDEERIAMWAKYGLPVSVPRGRSAFSDSMMLAEHDGVPYCVNENTHLLKDGSDAKIHRNIAYRQMMIDCYHNKIKSVYEHCVQLDRGPVWVLVGGGSQVQAFFGHDQGYFAILFLDDCNLPRDTQAQREKLARKCHILQPQGALNEQLLGQMKLPGVKVEFFGQAPSPMD
;
A
#
# COMPACT_ATOMS: atom_id res chain seq x y z
N MET A 1 -6.49 7.15 29.00
CA MET A 1 -5.55 8.29 28.88
C MET A 1 -6.30 9.47 28.30
N GLU A 2 -6.38 10.59 29.02
CA GLU A 2 -6.83 11.85 28.43
C GLU A 2 -5.85 12.26 27.33
N LYS A 3 -6.36 12.56 26.13
CA LYS A 3 -5.53 13.15 25.07
C LYS A 3 -5.21 14.59 25.48
N PRO A 4 -3.93 15.03 25.41
CA PRO A 4 -3.60 16.41 25.70
C PRO A 4 -4.39 17.36 24.80
N LYS A 5 -4.94 18.44 25.36
CA LYS A 5 -5.60 19.49 24.59
C LYS A 5 -4.61 20.06 23.58
N ARG A 6 -4.90 19.91 22.29
CA ARG A 6 -4.11 20.49 21.19
C ARG A 6 -4.01 22.01 21.39
N LYS A 7 -2.79 22.53 21.50
CA LYS A 7 -2.53 23.97 21.63
C LYS A 7 -2.59 24.56 20.22
N SER A 8 -3.64 25.30 19.89
CA SER A 8 -3.67 26.09 18.66
C SER A 8 -2.70 27.26 18.81
N LEU A 9 -1.72 27.36 17.91
CA LEU A 9 -0.82 28.50 17.85
C LEU A 9 -1.58 29.77 17.42
N SER A 10 -1.16 30.91 17.93
CA SER A 10 -1.62 32.21 17.46
C SER A 10 -1.12 32.51 16.05
N ILE A 11 -1.70 33.51 15.38
CA ILE A 11 -1.25 33.97 14.06
C ILE A 11 0.21 34.45 14.13
N GLU A 12 0.60 35.13 15.22
CA GLU A 12 1.96 35.63 15.44
C GLU A 12 2.96 34.48 15.66
N GLU A 13 2.58 33.46 16.41
CA GLU A 13 3.41 32.26 16.63
C GLU A 13 3.60 31.48 15.31
N THR A 14 2.54 31.39 14.49
CA THR A 14 2.60 30.76 13.17
C THR A 14 3.53 31.53 12.22
N PHE A 15 3.43 32.87 12.20
CA PHE A 15 4.28 33.71 11.36
C PHE A 15 5.76 33.66 11.79
N THR A 16 6.01 33.68 13.09
CA THR A 16 7.37 33.55 13.66
C THR A 16 7.98 32.20 13.30
N TYR A 17 7.20 31.12 13.37
CA TYR A 17 7.66 29.80 12.94
C TYR A 17 8.02 29.78 11.45
N LEU A 18 7.14 30.28 10.57
CA LEU A 18 7.37 30.27 9.12
C LEU A 18 8.60 31.06 8.69
N THR A 19 8.93 32.15 9.39
CA THR A 19 10.12 32.98 9.08
C THR A 19 11.43 32.36 9.54
N SER A 20 11.38 31.34 10.40
CA SER A 20 12.56 30.60 10.88
C SER A 20 12.96 29.41 10.01
N LEU A 21 12.10 29.00 9.07
CA LEU A 21 12.30 27.83 8.23
C LEU A 21 13.10 28.15 6.95
N PRO A 22 13.77 27.15 6.36
CA PRO A 22 14.26 27.24 4.98
C PRO A 22 13.13 27.65 4.02
N GLU A 23 13.44 28.46 3.02
CA GLU A 23 12.45 29.07 2.12
C GLU A 23 11.50 28.06 1.47
N ALA A 24 12.03 26.91 1.03
CA ALA A 24 11.22 25.83 0.43
C ALA A 24 10.22 25.20 1.41
N GLU A 25 10.58 25.03 2.68
CA GLU A 25 9.68 24.50 3.72
C GLU A 25 8.66 25.55 4.17
N ALA A 26 9.08 26.82 4.23
CA ALA A 26 8.18 27.94 4.50
C ALA A 26 7.12 28.10 3.42
N ASP A 27 7.50 28.00 2.14
CA ASP A 27 6.57 28.07 1.01
C ASP A 27 5.55 26.91 1.03
N LEU A 28 6.03 25.69 1.28
CA LEU A 28 5.19 24.50 1.46
C LEU A 28 4.09 24.72 2.50
N LEU A 29 4.44 25.21 3.69
CA LEU A 29 3.49 25.49 4.75
C LEU A 29 2.54 26.66 4.42
N ARG A 30 3.05 27.72 3.78
CA ARG A 30 2.20 28.85 3.34
C ARG A 30 1.11 28.36 2.40
N ARG A 31 1.47 27.60 1.37
CA ARG A 31 0.51 27.03 0.40
C ARG A 31 -0.50 26.10 1.05
N TYR A 32 -0.07 25.30 2.05
CA TYR A 32 -0.96 24.50 2.86
C TYR A 32 -1.97 25.35 3.66
N PHE A 33 -1.51 26.37 4.38
CA PHE A 33 -2.36 27.22 5.20
C PHE A 33 -3.32 28.10 4.38
N THR A 34 -2.92 28.50 3.17
CA THR A 34 -3.81 29.19 2.21
C THR A 34 -4.77 28.25 1.49
N LYS A 35 -4.68 26.93 1.72
CA LYS A 35 -5.51 25.90 1.08
C LYS A 35 -5.45 25.97 -0.45
N ASP A 36 -4.26 26.15 -1.00
CA ASP A 36 -4.03 26.09 -2.44
C ASP A 36 -4.39 24.68 -2.94
N ILE A 37 -5.55 24.53 -3.58
CA ILE A 37 -6.10 23.22 -3.95
C ILE A 37 -5.24 22.57 -5.04
N GLU A 38 -4.79 23.34 -6.03
CA GLU A 38 -3.94 22.84 -7.11
C GLU A 38 -2.61 22.31 -6.56
N PHE A 39 -2.03 23.03 -5.58
CA PHE A 39 -0.86 22.55 -4.87
C PHE A 39 -1.08 21.22 -4.16
N LEU A 40 -2.12 21.16 -3.33
CA LEU A 40 -2.39 20.00 -2.48
C LEU A 40 -2.66 18.76 -3.33
N ALA A 41 -3.29 18.95 -4.49
CA ALA A 41 -3.62 17.88 -5.40
C ALA A 41 -2.40 17.36 -6.21
N GLN A 42 -1.37 18.20 -6.38
CA GLN A 42 -0.10 17.84 -7.04
C GLN A 42 1.03 17.47 -6.07
N MET A 43 0.79 17.55 -4.76
CA MET A 43 1.81 17.37 -3.74
C MET A 43 2.39 15.95 -3.76
N GLY A 44 3.70 15.85 -3.95
CA GLY A 44 4.41 14.57 -3.94
C GLY A 44 4.62 14.01 -2.52
N TYR A 45 4.95 12.72 -2.44
CA TYR A 45 5.15 12.02 -1.16
C TYR A 45 6.28 12.63 -0.29
N ALA A 46 7.38 13.08 -0.89
CA ALA A 46 8.47 13.71 -0.14
C ALA A 46 8.01 15.04 0.52
N GLN A 47 7.27 15.86 -0.22
CA GLN A 47 6.70 17.11 0.29
C GLN A 47 5.68 16.84 1.39
N SER A 48 4.85 15.80 1.24
CA SER A 48 3.87 15.44 2.28
C SER A 48 4.52 14.99 3.59
N LYS A 49 5.66 14.28 3.55
CA LYS A 49 6.44 13.95 4.76
C LYS A 49 6.99 15.20 5.45
N ILE A 50 7.54 16.15 4.69
CA ILE A 50 8.04 17.42 5.24
C ILE A 50 6.90 18.20 5.90
N LEU A 51 5.77 18.34 5.19
CA LEU A 51 4.58 19.01 5.73
C LEU A 51 4.10 18.36 7.03
N ALA A 52 3.97 17.03 7.06
CA ALA A 52 3.54 16.31 8.25
C ALA A 52 4.47 16.56 9.45
N LYS A 53 5.79 16.56 9.24
CA LYS A 53 6.78 16.87 10.28
C LYS A 53 6.54 18.25 10.91
N HIS A 54 6.29 19.28 10.09
CA HIS A 54 6.01 20.62 10.61
C HIS A 54 4.66 20.69 11.34
N LEU A 55 3.61 20.05 10.81
CA LEU A 55 2.31 20.02 11.47
C LEU A 55 2.37 19.35 12.84
N VAL A 56 3.23 18.33 13.01
CA VAL A 56 3.54 17.74 14.33
C VAL A 56 4.28 18.74 15.22
N GLY A 57 5.34 19.38 14.72
CA GLY A 57 6.10 20.39 15.47
C GLY A 57 5.26 21.60 15.92
N LEU A 58 4.23 21.93 15.15
CA LEU A 58 3.26 23.00 15.43
C LEU A 58 2.08 22.54 16.31
N GLY A 59 1.97 21.24 16.62
CA GLY A 59 0.88 20.69 17.44
C GLY A 59 -0.47 20.53 16.71
N TYR A 60 -0.49 20.67 15.38
CA TYR A 60 -1.67 20.41 14.56
C TYR A 60 -1.92 18.91 14.32
N MET A 61 -0.87 18.09 14.43
CA MET A 61 -0.92 16.63 14.29
C MET A 61 -0.22 15.94 15.45
N ASP A 62 -0.70 14.74 15.79
CA ASP A 62 0.03 13.86 16.72
C ASP A 62 1.25 13.29 16.00
N PRO A 63 2.40 13.09 16.69
CA PRO A 63 3.56 12.46 16.08
C PRO A 63 3.18 11.07 15.54
N PRO A 64 3.78 10.64 14.42
CA PRO A 64 3.53 9.29 13.91
C PRO A 64 3.99 8.26 14.95
N ILE A 65 3.26 7.16 15.04
CA ILE A 65 3.73 6.00 15.78
C ILE A 65 4.74 5.31 14.89
N GLU A 66 5.99 5.30 15.32
CA GLU A 66 7.08 4.66 14.59
C GLU A 66 7.28 3.24 15.11
N GLN A 67 7.68 2.37 14.19
CA GLN A 67 8.11 1.02 14.48
C GLN A 67 9.34 0.76 13.61
N THR A 68 10.37 0.12 14.16
CA THR A 68 11.53 -0.29 13.37
C THR A 68 11.20 -1.53 12.54
N ASP A 69 12.07 -1.86 11.57
CA ASP A 69 11.89 -3.07 10.79
C ASP A 69 12.03 -4.33 11.66
N GLU A 70 12.96 -4.33 12.61
CA GLU A 70 13.16 -5.42 13.57
C GLU A 70 11.93 -5.63 14.45
N GLU A 71 11.31 -4.56 14.93
CA GLU A 71 10.08 -4.61 15.72
C GLU A 71 8.91 -5.17 14.91
N ARG A 72 8.78 -4.78 13.62
CA ARG A 72 7.77 -5.34 12.71
C ARG A 72 8.02 -6.82 12.44
N ILE A 73 9.26 -7.23 12.20
CA ILE A 73 9.63 -8.63 11.99
C ILE A 73 9.25 -9.46 13.21
N ALA A 74 9.63 -8.99 14.41
CA ALA A 74 9.29 -9.66 15.67
C ALA A 74 7.78 -9.71 15.90
N MET A 75 7.04 -8.66 15.54
CA MET A 75 5.58 -8.63 15.63
C MET A 75 4.95 -9.71 14.74
N TRP A 76 5.24 -9.75 13.44
CA TRP A 76 4.65 -10.73 12.52
C TRP A 76 5.00 -12.18 12.91
N ALA A 77 6.22 -12.41 13.41
CA ALA A 77 6.64 -13.72 13.90
C ALA A 77 5.76 -14.24 15.06
N LYS A 78 5.29 -13.36 15.96
CA LYS A 78 4.36 -13.74 17.06
C LYS A 78 3.03 -14.28 16.54
N TYR A 79 2.61 -13.87 15.35
CA TYR A 79 1.39 -14.34 14.69
C TYR A 79 1.65 -15.53 13.75
N GLY A 80 2.84 -16.14 13.80
CA GLY A 80 3.18 -17.31 13.01
C GLY A 80 3.52 -17.03 11.56
N LEU A 81 3.75 -15.76 11.18
CA LEU A 81 4.20 -15.39 9.84
C LEU A 81 5.62 -14.81 9.89
N PRO A 82 6.66 -15.61 9.56
CA PRO A 82 8.01 -15.09 9.39
C PRO A 82 8.05 -14.12 8.21
N VAL A 83 8.67 -12.96 8.41
CA VAL A 83 8.80 -11.92 7.39
C VAL A 83 10.22 -11.34 7.35
N SER A 84 10.52 -10.63 6.26
CA SER A 84 11.74 -9.84 6.08
C SER A 84 11.43 -8.53 5.35
N VAL A 85 12.43 -7.66 5.14
CA VAL A 85 12.23 -6.43 4.37
C VAL A 85 12.29 -6.74 2.86
N PRO A 86 11.27 -6.37 2.06
CA PRO A 86 11.29 -6.61 0.62
C PRO A 86 12.35 -5.77 -0.09
N ARG A 87 13.00 -6.37 -1.10
CA ARG A 87 13.81 -5.60 -2.07
C ARG A 87 12.88 -4.72 -2.89
N GLY A 88 13.25 -3.46 -3.10
CA GLY A 88 12.40 -2.51 -3.82
C GLY A 88 11.17 -2.05 -3.02
N ARG A 89 11.20 -2.14 -1.68
CA ARG A 89 10.18 -1.52 -0.82
C ARG A 89 10.06 -0.03 -1.17
N SER A 90 8.90 0.37 -1.65
CA SER A 90 8.67 1.78 -1.98
C SER A 90 8.62 2.64 -0.72
N ALA A 91 9.08 3.88 -0.83
CA ALA A 91 9.11 4.83 0.27
C ALA A 91 7.71 5.12 0.85
N PHE A 92 6.65 4.99 0.06
CA PHE A 92 5.27 5.20 0.53
C PHE A 92 4.68 4.01 1.29
N SER A 93 5.38 2.87 1.32
CA SER A 93 4.92 1.65 1.98
C SER A 93 6.05 1.10 2.88
N ASP A 94 6.54 1.95 3.77
CA ASP A 94 7.64 1.64 4.70
C ASP A 94 7.29 0.51 5.68
N SER A 95 6.02 0.30 5.98
CA SER A 95 5.53 -0.80 6.82
C SER A 95 5.33 -2.14 6.08
N MET A 96 5.59 -2.19 4.77
CA MET A 96 5.46 -3.41 3.97
C MET A 96 6.55 -4.43 4.32
N MET A 97 6.13 -5.68 4.51
CA MET A 97 6.98 -6.81 4.91
C MET A 97 6.81 -8.00 3.98
N LEU A 98 7.90 -8.65 3.63
CA LEU A 98 8.00 -9.78 2.71
C LEU A 98 7.81 -11.12 3.42
N ALA A 99 6.83 -11.90 2.98
CA ALA A 99 6.64 -13.31 3.31
C ALA A 99 6.57 -14.13 2.02
N GLU A 100 7.73 -14.45 1.44
CA GLU A 100 7.83 -15.19 0.18
C GLU A 100 7.08 -16.54 0.21
N HIS A 101 6.55 -16.95 -0.94
CA HIS A 101 6.03 -18.30 -1.15
C HIS A 101 6.32 -18.75 -2.58
N ASP A 102 7.04 -19.86 -2.73
CA ASP A 102 7.37 -20.51 -4.01
C ASP A 102 7.89 -19.53 -5.08
N GLY A 103 8.85 -18.69 -4.69
CA GLY A 103 9.51 -17.69 -5.54
C GLY A 103 8.68 -16.44 -5.83
N VAL A 104 7.46 -16.33 -5.30
CA VAL A 104 6.65 -15.11 -5.39
C VAL A 104 6.84 -14.27 -4.12
N PRO A 105 7.30 -13.00 -4.23
CA PRO A 105 7.52 -12.10 -3.11
C PRO A 105 6.21 -11.50 -2.58
N TYR A 106 5.37 -12.35 -1.97
CA TYR A 106 4.16 -11.91 -1.30
C TYR A 106 4.52 -10.97 -0.14
N CYS A 107 3.93 -9.79 -0.15
CA CYS A 107 4.10 -8.80 0.90
C CYS A 107 2.81 -8.66 1.71
N VAL A 108 2.96 -8.38 3.00
CA VAL A 108 1.90 -8.01 3.93
C VAL A 108 2.19 -6.63 4.49
N ASN A 109 1.18 -5.93 4.98
CA ASN A 109 1.36 -4.58 5.51
C ASN A 109 0.52 -4.33 6.77
N GLU A 110 1.14 -3.79 7.81
CA GLU A 110 0.50 -3.35 9.05
C GLU A 110 0.93 -1.91 9.33
N ASN A 111 0.01 -0.96 9.14
CA ASN A 111 0.27 0.47 9.29
C ASN A 111 0.19 0.91 10.78
N THR A 112 0.81 0.19 11.70
CA THR A 112 0.88 0.49 13.15
C THR A 112 -0.46 0.54 13.90
N HIS A 113 -1.52 -0.09 13.38
CA HIS A 113 -2.81 -0.17 14.07
C HIS A 113 -2.68 -0.84 15.43
N LEU A 114 -1.91 -1.94 15.49
CA LEU A 114 -1.67 -2.65 16.74
C LEU A 114 -1.09 -1.73 17.82
N LEU A 115 -0.15 -0.87 17.46
CA LEU A 115 0.45 0.08 18.40
C LEU A 115 -0.47 1.27 18.71
N LYS A 116 -1.31 1.68 17.76
CA LYS A 116 -2.20 2.84 17.88
C LYS A 116 -3.42 2.58 18.76
N ASP A 117 -4.08 1.45 18.55
CA ASP A 117 -5.37 1.13 19.17
C ASP A 117 -5.43 -0.29 19.77
N GLY A 118 -4.34 -1.06 19.72
CA GLY A 118 -4.28 -2.41 20.26
C GLY A 118 -4.93 -3.46 19.35
N SER A 119 -5.46 -3.10 18.18
CA SER A 119 -6.13 -4.04 17.30
C SER A 119 -5.17 -4.79 16.40
N ASP A 120 -5.20 -6.12 16.48
CA ASP A 120 -4.48 -7.03 15.58
C ASP A 120 -5.35 -7.57 14.43
N ALA A 121 -6.59 -7.08 14.29
CA ALA A 121 -7.53 -7.54 13.27
C ALA A 121 -6.96 -7.45 11.84
N LYS A 122 -6.14 -6.42 11.56
CA LYS A 122 -5.46 -6.28 10.26
C LYS A 122 -4.39 -7.36 10.04
N ILE A 123 -3.65 -7.73 11.07
CA ILE A 123 -2.62 -8.76 11.01
C ILE A 123 -3.27 -10.10 10.65
N HIS A 124 -4.30 -10.50 11.41
CA HIS A 124 -5.06 -11.72 11.16
C HIS A 124 -5.68 -11.73 9.77
N ARG A 125 -6.29 -10.62 9.35
CA ARG A 125 -6.90 -10.50 8.02
C ARG A 125 -5.88 -10.67 6.90
N ASN A 126 -4.70 -10.04 7.01
CA ASN A 126 -3.66 -10.16 5.98
C ASN A 126 -3.06 -11.56 5.91
N ILE A 127 -2.88 -12.23 7.05
CA ILE A 127 -2.46 -13.64 7.09
C ILE A 127 -3.52 -14.50 6.39
N ALA A 128 -4.80 -14.31 6.71
CA ALA A 128 -5.90 -15.05 6.10
C ALA A 128 -5.98 -14.81 4.58
N TYR A 129 -5.89 -13.56 4.11
CA TYR A 129 -5.89 -13.26 2.68
C TYR A 129 -4.67 -13.84 1.96
N ARG A 130 -3.48 -13.77 2.57
CA ARG A 130 -2.27 -14.39 2.01
C ARG A 130 -2.49 -15.90 1.84
N GLN A 131 -3.03 -16.56 2.85
CA GLN A 131 -3.30 -17.99 2.79
C GLN A 131 -4.35 -18.33 1.73
N MET A 132 -5.44 -17.56 1.62
CA MET A 132 -6.42 -17.72 0.54
C MET A 132 -5.79 -17.55 -0.85
N MET A 133 -4.89 -16.56 -1.00
CA MET A 133 -4.15 -16.31 -2.24
C MET A 133 -3.26 -17.50 -2.61
N ILE A 134 -2.56 -18.08 -1.64
CA ILE A 134 -1.73 -19.25 -1.83
C ILE A 134 -2.59 -20.47 -2.21
N ASP A 135 -3.59 -20.78 -1.40
CA ASP A 135 -4.36 -22.02 -1.53
C ASP A 135 -5.21 -22.08 -2.81
N CYS A 136 -5.69 -20.93 -3.29
CA CYS A 136 -6.64 -20.88 -4.40
C CYS A 136 -6.05 -20.31 -5.69
N TYR A 137 -5.07 -19.39 -5.60
CA TYR A 137 -4.73 -18.51 -6.72
C TYR A 137 -3.22 -18.45 -7.00
N HIS A 138 -2.38 -19.18 -6.26
CA HIS A 138 -0.93 -19.04 -6.35
C HIS A 138 -0.40 -19.17 -7.78
N ASN A 139 -0.75 -20.25 -8.48
CA ASN A 139 -0.26 -20.50 -9.84
C ASN A 139 -0.60 -19.35 -10.82
N LYS A 140 -1.78 -18.74 -10.64
CA LYS A 140 -2.22 -17.60 -11.47
C LYS A 140 -1.44 -16.34 -11.11
N ILE A 141 -1.31 -16.05 -9.82
CA ILE A 141 -0.53 -14.90 -9.32
C ILE A 141 0.93 -15.02 -9.76
N LYS A 142 1.51 -16.22 -9.66
CA LYS A 142 2.86 -16.53 -10.11
C LYS A 142 3.03 -16.28 -11.61
N SER A 143 2.09 -16.73 -12.43
CA SER A 143 2.11 -16.48 -13.88
C SER A 143 2.08 -14.99 -14.22
N VAL A 144 1.26 -14.20 -13.50
CA VAL A 144 1.24 -12.74 -13.66
C VAL A 144 2.56 -12.11 -13.20
N TYR A 145 3.06 -12.52 -12.02
CA TYR A 145 4.33 -12.04 -11.48
C TYR A 145 5.50 -12.30 -12.44
N GLU A 146 5.62 -13.51 -12.98
CA GLU A 146 6.68 -13.88 -13.93
C GLU A 146 6.63 -13.02 -15.20
N HIS A 147 5.43 -12.72 -15.71
CA HIS A 147 5.27 -11.79 -16.83
C HIS A 147 5.73 -10.38 -16.45
N CYS A 148 5.35 -9.90 -15.27
CA CYS A 148 5.72 -8.55 -14.80
C CYS A 148 7.23 -8.40 -14.59
N VAL A 149 7.91 -9.43 -14.09
CA VAL A 149 9.38 -9.41 -13.90
C VAL A 149 10.11 -9.25 -15.23
N GLN A 150 9.56 -9.76 -16.34
CA GLN A 150 10.13 -9.61 -17.68
C GLN A 150 10.04 -8.19 -18.24
N LEU A 151 9.29 -7.29 -17.60
CA LEU A 151 9.17 -5.88 -18.02
C LEU A 151 10.36 -5.02 -17.58
N ASP A 152 11.32 -5.58 -16.83
CA ASP A 152 12.56 -4.94 -16.37
C ASP A 152 12.35 -3.60 -15.64
N ARG A 153 11.36 -3.56 -14.74
CA ARG A 153 10.99 -2.38 -13.94
C ARG A 153 11.57 -2.41 -12.52
N GLY A 154 12.59 -3.23 -12.30
CA GLY A 154 13.16 -3.50 -10.97
C GLY A 154 12.44 -4.61 -10.19
N PRO A 155 12.74 -4.77 -8.89
CA PRO A 155 12.18 -5.85 -8.08
C PRO A 155 10.66 -5.72 -7.93
N VAL A 156 9.92 -6.65 -8.53
CA VAL A 156 8.47 -6.72 -8.41
C VAL A 156 8.08 -7.38 -7.09
N TRP A 157 7.09 -6.82 -6.40
CA TRP A 157 6.47 -7.41 -5.22
C TRP A 157 4.96 -7.60 -5.42
N VAL A 158 4.37 -8.50 -4.62
CA VAL A 158 2.92 -8.76 -4.64
C VAL A 158 2.33 -8.48 -3.27
N LEU A 159 1.78 -7.28 -3.06
CA LEU A 159 1.12 -6.95 -1.81
C LEU A 159 -0.24 -7.65 -1.72
N VAL A 160 -0.44 -8.35 -0.61
CA VAL A 160 -1.71 -8.94 -0.21
C VAL A 160 -2.63 -7.83 0.27
N GLY A 161 -3.83 -7.75 -0.29
CA GLY A 161 -4.83 -6.82 0.20
C GLY A 161 -6.25 -7.26 -0.14
N GLY A 162 -7.17 -6.36 0.13
CA GLY A 162 -8.58 -6.58 -0.12
C GLY A 162 -9.49 -5.95 0.94
N GLY A 163 -10.78 -6.21 0.75
CA GLY A 163 -11.87 -5.84 1.65
C GLY A 163 -12.97 -6.89 1.55
N SER A 164 -14.07 -6.55 0.87
CA SER A 164 -15.06 -7.56 0.47
C SER A 164 -14.49 -8.53 -0.58
N GLN A 165 -13.56 -8.08 -1.41
CA GLN A 165 -12.88 -8.88 -2.43
C GLN A 165 -11.39 -9.03 -2.11
N VAL A 166 -10.83 -10.21 -2.35
CA VAL A 166 -9.38 -10.46 -2.25
C VAL A 166 -8.69 -9.86 -3.47
N GLN A 167 -7.56 -9.19 -3.26
CA GLN A 167 -6.82 -8.50 -4.31
C GLN A 167 -5.31 -8.78 -4.19
N ALA A 168 -4.64 -8.98 -5.33
CA ALA A 168 -3.19 -9.02 -5.43
C ALA A 168 -2.70 -7.73 -6.09
N PHE A 169 -1.93 -6.92 -5.36
CA PHE A 169 -1.37 -5.68 -5.88
C PHE A 169 0.06 -5.92 -6.34
N PHE A 170 0.33 -5.73 -7.62
CA PHE A 170 1.66 -5.84 -8.20
C PHE A 170 2.31 -4.46 -8.23
N GLY A 171 3.52 -4.36 -7.70
CA GLY A 171 4.24 -3.09 -7.64
C GLY A 171 5.75 -3.26 -7.65
N HIS A 172 6.44 -2.13 -7.74
CA HIS A 172 7.89 -2.00 -7.59
C HIS A 172 8.22 -0.77 -6.74
N ASP A 173 9.45 -0.29 -6.78
CA ASP A 173 9.93 0.86 -6.00
C ASP A 173 9.15 2.18 -6.25
N GLN A 174 8.55 2.36 -7.44
CA GLN A 174 7.71 3.52 -7.77
C GLN A 174 6.23 3.33 -7.42
N GLY A 175 5.84 2.12 -7.03
CA GLY A 175 4.51 1.81 -6.53
C GLY A 175 3.74 0.75 -7.30
N TYR A 176 2.42 0.72 -7.09
CA TYR A 176 1.54 -0.24 -7.74
C TYR A 176 1.41 0.08 -9.23
N PHE A 177 1.55 -0.94 -10.06
CA PHE A 177 1.35 -0.83 -11.51
C PHE A 177 0.24 -1.74 -12.03
N ALA A 178 -0.23 -2.71 -11.23
CA ALA A 178 -1.39 -3.52 -11.56
C ALA A 178 -2.09 -4.11 -10.33
N ILE A 179 -3.38 -4.39 -10.46
CA ILE A 179 -4.21 -5.03 -9.44
C ILE A 179 -4.92 -6.23 -10.06
N LEU A 180 -4.74 -7.41 -9.49
CA LEU A 180 -5.52 -8.60 -9.85
C LEU A 180 -6.68 -8.75 -8.88
N PHE A 181 -7.90 -8.60 -9.39
CA PHE A 181 -9.14 -8.76 -8.65
C PHE A 181 -9.54 -10.23 -8.62
N LEU A 182 -9.53 -10.82 -7.42
CA LEU A 182 -9.88 -12.22 -7.20
C LEU A 182 -11.36 -12.34 -6.81
N ASP A 183 -11.72 -13.31 -5.97
CA ASP A 183 -13.11 -13.49 -5.55
C ASP A 183 -13.42 -12.81 -4.21
N ASP A 184 -14.72 -12.73 -3.87
CA ASP A 184 -15.22 -12.30 -2.56
C ASP A 184 -14.61 -13.16 -1.43
N CYS A 185 -14.18 -12.53 -0.35
CA CYS A 185 -13.51 -13.20 0.76
C CYS A 185 -14.40 -14.23 1.47
N ASN A 186 -15.72 -14.14 1.34
CA ASN A 186 -16.70 -15.02 2.00
C ASN A 186 -17.07 -16.25 1.17
N LEU A 187 -16.56 -16.41 -0.06
CA LEU A 187 -16.84 -17.62 -0.83
C LEU A 187 -16.29 -18.89 -0.14
N PRO A 188 -17.02 -20.02 -0.17
CA PRO A 188 -16.54 -21.28 0.40
C PRO A 188 -15.24 -21.78 -0.24
N ARG A 189 -14.28 -22.21 0.59
CA ARG A 189 -12.91 -22.62 0.20
C ARG A 189 -12.36 -23.81 0.99
N ASP A 190 -13.20 -24.46 1.79
CA ASP A 190 -12.78 -25.47 2.77
C ASP A 190 -12.30 -26.75 2.09
N THR A 191 -12.90 -27.08 0.95
CA THR A 191 -12.57 -28.29 0.17
C THR A 191 -11.68 -27.99 -1.02
N GLN A 192 -10.88 -28.98 -1.43
CA GLN A 192 -10.05 -28.89 -2.62
C GLN A 192 -10.87 -28.57 -3.89
N ALA A 193 -12.03 -29.20 -4.06
CA ALA A 193 -12.91 -28.95 -5.20
C ALA A 193 -13.43 -27.50 -5.26
N GLN A 194 -13.73 -26.88 -4.11
CA GLN A 194 -14.11 -25.47 -4.05
C GLN A 194 -12.94 -24.56 -4.45
N ARG A 195 -11.74 -24.81 -3.91
CA ARG A 195 -10.53 -24.04 -4.26
C ARG A 195 -10.21 -24.11 -5.75
N GLU A 196 -10.26 -25.31 -6.33
CA GLU A 196 -10.06 -25.51 -7.77
C GLU A 196 -11.13 -24.82 -8.62
N LYS A 197 -12.39 -24.85 -8.19
CA LYS A 197 -13.47 -24.13 -8.89
C LYS A 197 -13.20 -22.63 -8.94
N LEU A 198 -12.71 -22.04 -7.86
CA LEU A 198 -12.33 -20.62 -7.83
C LEU A 198 -11.09 -20.37 -8.71
N ALA A 199 -10.07 -21.22 -8.62
CA ALA A 199 -8.84 -21.11 -9.39
C ALA A 199 -9.09 -21.09 -10.91
N ARG A 200 -10.08 -21.84 -11.41
CA ARG A 200 -10.45 -21.94 -12.83
C ARG A 200 -11.21 -20.74 -13.37
N LYS A 201 -11.71 -19.84 -12.52
CA LYS A 201 -12.41 -18.64 -12.99
C LYS A 201 -11.48 -17.72 -13.77
N CYS A 202 -12.07 -16.90 -14.64
CA CYS A 202 -11.36 -15.78 -15.23
C CYS A 202 -11.37 -14.60 -14.25
N HIS A 203 -10.19 -14.07 -13.94
CA HIS A 203 -10.01 -12.93 -13.02
C HIS A 203 -9.49 -11.72 -13.76
N ILE A 204 -9.79 -10.53 -13.26
CA ILE A 204 -9.46 -9.26 -13.94
C ILE A 204 -8.11 -8.74 -13.43
N LEU A 205 -7.16 -8.52 -14.34
CA LEU A 205 -5.96 -7.73 -14.08
C LEU A 205 -6.19 -6.30 -14.60
N GLN A 206 -6.10 -5.33 -13.72
CA GLN A 206 -6.23 -3.92 -14.05
C GLN A 206 -4.87 -3.21 -13.94
N PRO A 207 -4.30 -2.75 -15.06
CA PRO A 207 -3.11 -1.88 -15.03
C PRO A 207 -3.42 -0.54 -14.37
N GLN A 208 -2.41 0.08 -13.75
CA GLN A 208 -2.51 1.38 -13.10
C GLN A 208 -1.73 2.43 -13.91
N GLY A 209 -2.45 3.31 -14.61
CA GLY A 209 -1.87 4.38 -15.41
C GLY A 209 -1.49 3.99 -16.85
N ALA A 210 -1.54 4.96 -17.75
CA ALA A 210 -1.48 4.75 -19.20
C ALA A 210 -0.24 3.96 -19.69
N LEU A 211 0.92 4.18 -19.08
CA LEU A 211 2.14 3.44 -19.43
C LEU A 211 2.00 1.93 -19.15
N ASN A 212 1.41 1.58 -18.01
CA ASN A 212 1.23 0.19 -17.61
C ASN A 212 0.11 -0.47 -18.41
N GLU A 213 -0.91 0.29 -18.82
CA GLU A 213 -1.95 -0.18 -19.74
C GLU A 213 -1.36 -0.63 -21.08
N GLN A 214 -0.40 0.12 -21.64
CA GLN A 214 0.26 -0.25 -22.89
C GLN A 214 1.07 -1.55 -22.74
N LEU A 215 1.80 -1.71 -21.63
CA LEU A 215 2.66 -2.87 -21.39
C LEU A 215 1.86 -4.13 -21.11
N LEU A 216 0.87 -4.04 -20.21
CA LEU A 216 0.08 -5.18 -19.79
C LEU A 216 -1.09 -5.46 -20.73
N GLY A 217 -1.49 -4.51 -21.57
CA GLY A 217 -2.62 -4.65 -22.49
C GLY A 217 -2.45 -5.75 -23.53
N GLN A 218 -1.21 -6.17 -23.80
CA GLN A 218 -0.89 -7.26 -24.72
C GLN A 218 -0.74 -8.61 -24.01
N MET A 219 -0.81 -8.63 -22.68
CA MET A 219 -0.64 -9.84 -21.87
C MET A 219 -1.76 -10.85 -22.15
N LYS A 220 -1.38 -12.09 -22.45
CA LYS A 220 -2.30 -13.22 -22.65
C LYS A 220 -1.94 -14.34 -21.70
N LEU A 221 -2.64 -14.41 -20.57
CA LEU A 221 -2.46 -15.47 -19.57
C LEU A 221 -3.76 -16.26 -19.37
N PRO A 222 -3.70 -17.60 -19.25
CA PRO A 222 -4.88 -18.41 -18.97
C PRO A 222 -5.62 -17.97 -17.71
N GLY A 223 -6.93 -17.76 -17.83
CA GLY A 223 -7.79 -17.39 -16.70
C GLY A 223 -7.53 -15.97 -16.14
N VAL A 224 -6.84 -15.11 -16.90
CA VAL A 224 -6.67 -13.68 -16.60
C VAL A 224 -7.16 -12.86 -17.79
N LYS A 225 -8.04 -11.91 -17.52
CA LYS A 225 -8.50 -10.91 -18.48
C LYS A 225 -7.92 -9.55 -18.09
N VAL A 226 -7.24 -8.90 -19.02
CA VAL A 226 -6.81 -7.51 -18.81
C VAL A 226 -7.98 -6.59 -19.12
N GLU A 227 -8.38 -5.77 -18.15
CA GLU A 227 -9.41 -4.76 -18.35
C GLU A 227 -8.86 -3.38 -18.02
N PHE A 228 -9.17 -2.44 -18.90
CA PHE A 228 -8.95 -1.02 -18.69
C PHE A 228 -10.27 -0.45 -18.21
N PHE A 229 -10.34 -0.03 -16.96
CA PHE A 229 -11.40 0.91 -16.60
C PHE A 229 -10.99 2.25 -17.21
N GLY A 230 -11.80 2.75 -18.14
CA GLY A 230 -11.67 4.13 -18.60
C GLY A 230 -11.57 5.01 -17.36
N GLN A 231 -10.41 5.65 -17.20
CA GLN A 231 -10.04 6.51 -16.08
C GLN A 231 -10.81 6.16 -14.79
N ALA A 232 -10.28 5.22 -13.99
CA ALA A 232 -10.47 5.40 -12.54
C ALA A 232 -10.09 6.87 -12.28
N PRO A 233 -10.91 7.68 -11.59
CA PRO A 233 -10.55 9.05 -11.35
C PRO A 233 -9.16 8.98 -10.75
N SER A 234 -8.21 9.51 -11.50
CA SER A 234 -7.05 10.09 -10.87
C SER A 234 -7.63 10.92 -9.73
N PRO A 235 -6.97 11.07 -8.58
CA PRO A 235 -7.35 12.11 -7.63
C PRO A 235 -7.32 13.54 -8.23
N MET A 236 -7.19 13.66 -9.55
CA MET A 236 -6.99 14.79 -10.43
C MET A 236 -7.79 14.56 -11.72
N ASP A 237 -9.12 14.68 -11.61
CA ASP A 237 -9.99 15.36 -12.58
C ASP A 237 -11.12 16.04 -11.78
#